data_AF-A0A939Z6F4-F1
#
_entry.id   AF-A0A939Z6F4-F1
#
_cell.length_a   1.000
_cell.length_b   1.000
_cell.length_c   1.000
_cell.angle_alpha   90.00
_cell.angle_beta   90.00
_cell.angle_gamma   90.00
#
_symmetry.space_group_name_H-M   'P 1'
#
loop_
_entity.id
_entity.type
_entity.pdbx_description
1 polymer ?
#
loop_
_entity_poly.entity_id
_entity_poly.type
_entity_poly.pdbx_seq_one_letter_code
_entity_poly.pdbx_strand_id
1 'polypeptide(L)'
;VFEQMICEMDYHEMTVKELCDRAKINKKTFYRYYPTMDDLLAELQAEMSSEYIEMIRHYRLPEELHKVNEAFFRYSVGKGKVYEKITCAASYTSIRNAMIDRVNAATWHQSAWFNNIPEWQQHMLLVFTQSTIMNLYQQWVTDGKKTPVEEVIRLCNQLICEGVDGFRNPKLLI
;
A
#
# COMPACT_ATOMS: atom_id res chain seq x y z
N VAL A 1 6.55 11.16 -17.43
CA VAL A 1 5.45 10.97 -18.42
C VAL A 1 4.45 9.93 -17.94
N PHE A 2 4.87 8.69 -17.67
CA PHE A 2 3.96 7.64 -17.20
C PHE A 2 3.21 8.02 -15.91
N GLU A 3 3.93 8.45 -14.88
CA GLU A 3 3.33 8.97 -13.63
C GLU A 3 2.34 10.12 -13.85
N GLN A 4 2.62 11.01 -14.80
CA GLN A 4 1.71 12.10 -15.14
C GLN A 4 0.41 11.54 -15.74
N MET A 5 0.50 10.55 -16.63
CA MET A 5 -0.70 9.91 -17.19
C MET A 5 -1.52 9.21 -16.11
N ILE A 6 -0.90 8.58 -15.10
CA ILE A 6 -1.61 8.00 -13.95
C ILE A 6 -2.50 9.04 -13.25
N CYS A 7 -2.02 10.28 -13.12
CA CYS A 7 -2.82 11.35 -12.52
C CYS A 7 -3.95 11.87 -13.43
N GLU A 8 -3.89 11.65 -14.73
CA GLU A 8 -4.80 12.24 -15.72
C GLU A 8 -5.91 11.29 -16.18
N MET A 9 -5.69 9.98 -16.16
CA MET A 9 -6.62 8.97 -16.68
C MET A 9 -6.56 7.69 -15.87
N ASP A 10 -7.55 6.82 -16.04
CA ASP A 10 -7.49 5.49 -15.44
C ASP A 10 -6.57 4.55 -16.21
N TYR A 11 -5.99 3.58 -15.50
CA TYR A 11 -4.99 2.68 -16.07
C TYR A 11 -5.43 1.99 -17.37
N HIS A 12 -6.70 1.57 -17.44
CA HIS A 12 -7.26 0.87 -18.60
C HIS A 12 -7.40 1.75 -19.85
N GLU A 13 -7.34 3.07 -19.71
CA GLU A 13 -7.38 4.04 -20.82
C GLU A 13 -5.97 4.33 -21.37
N MET A 14 -4.92 3.98 -20.62
CA MET A 14 -3.54 4.24 -21.01
C MET A 14 -3.13 3.35 -22.18
N THR A 15 -2.40 3.92 -23.14
CA THR A 15 -1.85 3.16 -24.27
C THR A 15 -0.36 3.40 -24.43
N VAL A 16 0.38 2.37 -24.89
CA VAL A 16 1.80 2.50 -25.24
C VAL A 16 2.01 3.57 -26.30
N LYS A 17 1.04 3.75 -27.21
CA LYS A 17 1.08 4.80 -28.23
C LYS A 17 1.15 6.19 -27.59
N GLU A 18 0.15 6.53 -26.77
CA GLU A 18 0.07 7.84 -26.12
C GLU A 18 1.29 8.10 -25.22
N LEU A 19 1.74 7.09 -24.48
CA LEU A 19 2.94 7.18 -23.66
C LEU A 19 4.19 7.51 -24.49
N CYS A 20 4.39 6.80 -25.61
CA CYS A 20 5.53 7.03 -26.50
C CYS A 20 5.47 8.41 -27.16
N ASP A 21 4.28 8.84 -27.59
CA ASP A 21 4.05 10.14 -28.24
C ASP A 21 4.40 11.28 -27.26
N ARG A 22 3.93 11.20 -26.00
CA ARG A 22 4.26 12.17 -24.95
C ARG A 22 5.74 12.16 -24.55
N ALA A 23 6.33 10.97 -24.45
CA ALA A 23 7.74 10.80 -24.09
C ALA A 23 8.71 11.09 -25.23
N LYS A 24 8.21 11.32 -26.46
CA LYS A 24 9.01 11.53 -27.68
C LYS A 24 9.99 10.38 -27.94
N ILE A 25 9.54 9.15 -27.72
CA ILE A 25 10.31 7.92 -27.98
C ILE A 25 9.61 7.03 -29.02
N ASN A 26 10.37 6.18 -29.68
CA ASN A 26 9.80 5.17 -30.59
C ASN A 26 9.20 4.00 -29.78
N LYS A 27 8.06 3.44 -30.23
CA LYS A 27 7.48 2.21 -29.66
C LYS A 27 8.47 1.05 -29.60
N LYS A 28 9.35 0.89 -30.60
CA LYS A 28 10.42 -0.13 -30.58
C LYS A 28 11.38 0.07 -29.39
N THR A 29 11.63 1.32 -29.01
CA THR A 29 12.43 1.64 -27.82
C THR A 29 11.67 1.24 -26.56
N PHE A 30 10.37 1.55 -26.46
CA PHE A 30 9.55 1.12 -25.32
C PHE A 30 9.55 -0.41 -25.17
N TYR A 31 9.17 -1.13 -26.23
CA TYR A 31 9.08 -2.60 -26.21
C TYR A 31 10.41 -3.32 -26.02
N ARG A 32 11.55 -2.62 -26.16
CA ARG A 32 12.87 -3.17 -25.81
C ARG A 32 13.05 -3.34 -24.30
N TYR A 33 12.43 -2.47 -23.50
CA TYR A 33 12.54 -2.49 -22.04
C TYR A 33 11.28 -3.06 -21.38
N TYR A 34 10.12 -2.79 -21.96
CA TYR A 34 8.81 -3.13 -21.39
C TYR A 34 7.96 -3.87 -22.43
N PRO A 35 7.83 -5.21 -22.32
CA PRO A 35 6.97 -5.98 -23.21
C PRO A 35 5.52 -5.46 -23.25
N THR A 36 5.02 -4.98 -22.11
CA THR A 36 3.67 -4.44 -21.93
C THR A 36 3.68 -3.17 -21.07
N MET A 37 2.53 -2.49 -20.98
CA MET A 37 2.34 -1.40 -20.00
C MET A 37 2.40 -1.92 -18.56
N ASP A 38 1.96 -3.17 -18.34
CA ASP A 38 1.96 -3.81 -17.03
C ASP A 38 3.38 -3.99 -16.49
N ASP A 39 4.36 -4.27 -17.36
CA ASP A 39 5.77 -4.38 -16.95
C ASP A 39 6.33 -3.05 -16.42
N LEU A 40 5.99 -1.93 -17.07
CA LEU A 40 6.38 -0.60 -16.61
C LEU A 40 5.67 -0.26 -15.28
N LEU A 41 4.40 -0.62 -15.15
CA LEU A 41 3.67 -0.39 -13.91
C LEU A 41 4.21 -1.25 -12.76
N ALA A 42 4.59 -2.50 -13.05
CA ALA A 42 5.18 -3.41 -12.08
C ALA A 42 6.54 -2.92 -11.57
N GLU A 43 7.36 -2.29 -12.44
CA GLU A 43 8.61 -1.64 -12.02
C GLU A 43 8.33 -0.49 -11.04
N LEU A 44 7.40 0.42 -11.38
CA LEU A 44 7.00 1.53 -10.51
C LEU A 44 6.45 1.03 -9.16
N GLN A 45 5.64 -0.03 -9.19
CA GLN A 45 5.11 -0.68 -7.99
C GLN A 45 6.24 -1.29 -7.13
N ALA A 46 7.20 -1.96 -7.77
CA ALA A 46 8.32 -2.57 -7.08
C ALA A 46 9.20 -1.50 -6.41
N GLU A 47 9.45 -0.38 -7.07
CA GLU A 47 10.14 0.78 -6.51
C GLU A 47 9.40 1.32 -5.27
N MET A 48 8.11 1.64 -5.42
CA MET A 48 7.30 2.19 -4.32
C MET A 48 7.21 1.26 -3.11
N SER A 49 7.01 -0.04 -3.33
CA SER A 49 6.96 -1.00 -2.23
C SER A 49 8.33 -1.22 -1.58
N SER A 50 9.42 -1.21 -2.36
CA SER A 50 10.77 -1.42 -1.83
C SER A 50 11.23 -0.24 -0.97
N GLU A 51 10.94 1.00 -1.38
CA GLU A 51 11.21 2.18 -0.57
C GLU A 51 10.46 2.16 0.76
N TYR A 52 9.18 1.77 0.73
CA TYR A 52 8.38 1.67 1.95
C TYR A 52 8.89 0.56 2.88
N ILE A 53 9.21 -0.61 2.32
CA ILE A 53 9.82 -1.73 3.07
C ILE A 53 11.13 -1.30 3.72
N GLU A 54 11.98 -0.58 2.99
CA GLU A 54 13.25 -0.06 3.52
C GLU A 54 13.03 0.93 4.68
N MET A 55 12.00 1.78 4.61
CA MET A 55 11.63 2.72 5.67
C MET A 55 11.22 1.99 6.98
N ILE A 56 10.56 0.85 6.88
CA ILE A 56 10.04 0.10 8.04
C ILE A 56 10.89 -1.10 8.44
N ARG A 57 12.02 -1.36 7.76
CA ARG A 57 12.81 -2.61 7.87
C ARG A 57 13.25 -2.97 9.29
N HIS A 58 13.37 -1.98 10.17
CA HIS A 58 13.85 -2.17 11.55
C HIS A 58 12.72 -2.44 12.54
N TYR A 59 11.47 -2.19 12.15
CA TYR A 59 10.32 -2.37 13.03
C TYR A 59 9.90 -3.84 13.08
N ARG A 60 9.55 -4.28 14.29
CA ARG A 60 9.12 -5.66 14.54
C ARG A 60 7.62 -5.73 14.75
N LEU A 61 6.95 -6.58 13.98
CA LEU A 61 5.52 -6.84 14.15
C LEU A 61 5.26 -8.06 15.04
N PRO A 62 4.21 -8.02 15.87
CA PRO A 62 3.23 -6.92 16.05
C PRO A 62 3.65 -5.79 17.02
N GLU A 63 4.79 -5.89 17.71
CA GLU A 63 5.17 -4.99 18.81
C GLU A 63 5.26 -3.50 18.42
N GLU A 64 5.71 -3.21 17.21
CA GLU A 64 5.91 -1.86 16.69
C GLU A 64 4.92 -1.51 15.57
N LEU A 65 3.74 -2.15 15.58
CA LEU A 65 2.70 -1.94 14.56
C LEU A 65 2.31 -0.47 14.41
N HIS A 66 2.26 0.29 15.50
CA HIS A 66 1.97 1.73 15.47
C HIS A 66 2.97 2.52 14.62
N LYS A 67 4.26 2.13 14.61
CA LYS A 67 5.31 2.78 13.81
C LYS A 67 5.19 2.43 12.33
N VAL A 68 4.83 1.18 12.02
CA VAL A 68 4.57 0.74 10.65
C VAL A 68 3.35 1.48 10.08
N ASN A 69 2.26 1.55 10.84
CA ASN A 69 1.06 2.28 10.45
C ASN A 69 1.34 3.78 10.26
N GLU A 70 2.06 4.42 11.19
CA GLU A 70 2.47 5.81 11.03
C GLU A 70 3.31 6.00 9.76
N ALA A 71 4.32 5.16 9.54
CA ALA A 71 5.16 5.21 8.34
C ALA A 71 4.33 5.11 7.07
N PHE A 72 3.29 4.27 7.03
CA PHE A 72 2.37 4.19 5.88
C PHE A 72 1.74 5.56 5.55
N PHE A 73 1.16 6.26 6.53
CA PHE A 73 0.55 7.58 6.30
C PHE A 73 1.60 8.61 5.89
N ARG A 74 2.77 8.64 6.55
CA ARG A 74 3.86 9.57 6.21
C ARG A 74 4.37 9.38 4.80
N TYR A 75 4.64 8.13 4.43
CA TYR A 75 5.08 7.75 3.10
C TYR A 75 4.03 8.13 2.05
N SER A 76 2.76 7.81 2.31
CA SER A 76 1.65 8.12 1.41
C SER A 76 1.48 9.63 1.18
N VAL A 77 1.59 10.44 2.23
CA VAL A 77 1.54 11.91 2.14
C VAL A 77 2.74 12.45 1.37
N GLY A 78 3.94 11.94 1.64
CA GLY A 78 5.17 12.39 0.98
C GLY A 78 5.27 12.04 -0.51
N LYS A 79 4.69 10.91 -0.94
CA LYS A 79 4.73 10.46 -2.34
C LYS A 79 3.77 11.20 -3.28
N GLY A 80 2.74 11.86 -2.74
CA GLY A 80 1.86 12.73 -3.51
C GLY A 80 0.85 11.99 -4.40
N LYS A 81 0.39 12.68 -5.45
CA LYS A 81 -0.83 12.32 -6.21
C LYS A 81 -0.75 10.99 -6.96
N VAL A 82 0.43 10.59 -7.44
CA VAL A 82 0.62 9.34 -8.18
C VAL A 82 0.35 8.16 -7.25
N TYR A 83 1.01 8.14 -6.09
CA TYR A 83 0.82 7.10 -5.08
C TYR A 83 -0.61 7.09 -4.53
N GLU A 84 -1.19 8.27 -4.31
CA GLU A 84 -2.59 8.40 -3.90
C GLU A 84 -3.55 7.77 -4.91
N LYS A 85 -3.38 8.04 -6.21
CA LYS A 85 -4.19 7.44 -7.27
C LYS A 85 -4.05 5.92 -7.28
N ILE A 86 -2.83 5.39 -7.23
CA ILE A 86 -2.59 3.93 -7.20
C ILE A 86 -3.24 3.28 -5.96
N THR A 87 -3.16 3.96 -4.82
CA THR A 87 -3.69 3.44 -3.54
C THR A 87 -5.21 3.53 -3.45
N CYS A 88 -5.83 4.55 -4.05
CA CYS A 88 -7.25 4.83 -3.84
C CYS A 88 -8.16 4.46 -5.01
N ALA A 89 -7.66 4.47 -6.26
CA ALA A 89 -8.51 4.22 -7.40
C ALA A 89 -8.78 2.72 -7.61
N ALA A 90 -10.01 2.38 -7.99
CA ALA A 90 -10.43 1.01 -8.24
C ALA A 90 -9.64 0.37 -9.40
N SER A 91 -9.26 1.16 -10.40
CA SER A 91 -8.47 0.77 -11.58
C SER A 91 -7.08 0.21 -11.24
N TYR A 92 -6.56 0.45 -10.03
CA TYR A 92 -5.25 -0.01 -9.57
C TYR A 92 -5.33 -1.09 -8.47
N THR A 93 -6.50 -1.71 -8.25
CA THR A 93 -6.70 -2.66 -7.15
C THR A 93 -5.74 -3.86 -7.19
N SER A 94 -5.52 -4.46 -8.35
CA SER A 94 -4.58 -5.59 -8.49
C SER A 94 -3.16 -5.19 -8.09
N ILE A 95 -2.70 -4.02 -8.55
CA ILE A 95 -1.36 -3.48 -8.25
C ILE A 95 -1.23 -3.13 -6.77
N ARG A 96 -2.25 -2.50 -6.18
CA ARG A 96 -2.29 -2.23 -4.74
C ARG A 96 -2.18 -3.52 -3.92
N ASN A 97 -2.91 -4.57 -4.29
CA ASN A 97 -2.85 -5.86 -3.60
C ASN A 97 -1.44 -6.46 -3.70
N ALA A 98 -0.80 -6.39 -4.88
CA ALA A 98 0.57 -6.85 -5.04
C ALA A 98 1.58 -6.07 -4.17
N MET A 99 1.37 -4.76 -3.95
CA MET A 99 2.18 -3.99 -2.99
C MET A 99 1.96 -4.48 -1.55
N ILE A 100 0.70 -4.67 -1.16
CA ILE A 100 0.32 -5.17 0.16
C ILE A 100 0.99 -6.53 0.43
N ASP A 101 0.93 -7.45 -0.54
CA ASP A 101 1.55 -8.78 -0.42
C ASP A 101 3.06 -8.71 -0.21
N ARG A 102 3.76 -7.83 -0.96
CA ARG A 102 5.20 -7.60 -0.78
C ARG A 102 5.53 -7.06 0.62
N VAL A 103 4.72 -6.13 1.12
CA VAL A 103 4.88 -5.57 2.47
C VAL A 103 4.64 -6.64 3.53
N ASN A 104 3.58 -7.46 3.41
CA ASN A 104 3.30 -8.55 4.35
C ASN A 104 4.43 -9.58 4.39
N ALA A 105 4.95 -9.94 3.22
CA ALA A 105 6.08 -10.86 3.10
C ALA A 105 7.33 -10.31 3.83
N ALA A 106 7.56 -9.01 3.77
CA ALA A 106 8.67 -8.34 4.46
C ALA A 106 8.40 -8.04 5.95
N THR A 107 7.16 -8.19 6.44
CA THR A 107 6.76 -7.78 7.80
C THR A 107 6.08 -8.91 8.56
N TRP A 108 4.75 -9.08 8.41
CA TRP A 108 3.96 -10.08 9.14
C TRP A 108 4.52 -11.51 8.98
N HIS A 109 4.91 -11.90 7.77
CA HIS A 109 5.47 -13.24 7.52
C HIS A 109 6.88 -13.43 8.13
N GLN A 110 7.54 -12.36 8.56
CA GLN A 110 8.79 -12.41 9.32
C GLN A 110 8.57 -12.49 10.84
N SER A 111 7.32 -12.31 11.31
CA SER A 111 6.99 -12.38 12.74
C SER A 111 6.86 -13.82 13.21
N ALA A 112 7.69 -14.21 14.18
CA ALA A 112 7.62 -15.53 14.80
C ALA A 112 6.27 -15.76 15.52
N TRP A 113 5.70 -14.72 16.12
CA TRP A 113 4.39 -14.82 16.76
C TRP A 113 3.30 -15.09 15.71
N PHE A 114 3.29 -14.33 14.61
CA PHE A 114 2.31 -14.49 13.53
C PHE A 114 2.39 -15.89 12.89
N ASN A 115 3.59 -16.42 12.68
CA ASN A 115 3.75 -17.74 12.09
C ASN A 115 3.34 -18.90 13.02
N ASN A 116 3.11 -18.63 14.32
CA ASN A 116 2.71 -19.63 15.30
C ASN A 116 1.19 -19.66 15.59
N ILE A 117 0.41 -18.69 15.09
CA ILE A 117 -1.06 -18.74 15.20
C ILE A 117 -1.67 -19.56 14.03
N PRO A 118 -2.86 -20.17 14.21
CA PRO A 118 -3.57 -20.88 13.15
C PRO A 118 -3.73 -20.07 11.86
N GLU A 119 -3.61 -20.73 10.70
CA GLU A 119 -3.66 -20.09 9.37
C GLU A 119 -4.91 -19.23 9.13
N TRP A 120 -6.09 -19.72 9.55
CA TRP A 120 -7.33 -18.94 9.42
C TRP A 120 -7.29 -17.66 10.26
N GLN A 121 -6.59 -17.67 11.40
CA GLN A 121 -6.39 -16.47 12.22
C GLN A 121 -5.39 -15.51 11.58
N GLN A 122 -4.31 -16.05 10.97
CA GLN A 122 -3.37 -15.26 10.16
C GLN A 122 -4.12 -14.50 9.06
N HIS A 123 -4.98 -15.20 8.31
CA HIS A 123 -5.77 -14.61 7.24
C HIS A 123 -6.73 -13.54 7.78
N MET A 124 -7.47 -13.82 8.86
CA MET A 124 -8.39 -12.83 9.45
C MET A 124 -7.66 -11.60 9.99
N LEU A 125 -6.48 -11.78 10.60
CA LEU A 125 -5.65 -10.69 11.10
C LEU A 125 -5.11 -9.81 9.96
N LEU A 126 -4.62 -10.43 8.89
CA LEU A 126 -4.17 -9.71 7.69
C LEU A 126 -5.33 -8.93 7.05
N VAL A 127 -6.50 -9.57 6.86
CA VAL A 127 -7.69 -8.89 6.33
C VAL A 127 -8.09 -7.72 7.22
N PHE A 128 -8.13 -7.89 8.54
CA PHE A 128 -8.48 -6.83 9.49
C PHE A 128 -7.50 -5.65 9.43
N THR A 129 -6.20 -5.91 9.54
CA THR A 129 -5.18 -4.86 9.59
C THR A 129 -5.10 -4.09 8.27
N GLN A 130 -5.10 -4.80 7.15
CA GLN A 130 -5.03 -4.20 5.80
C GLN A 130 -6.30 -3.44 5.45
N SER A 131 -7.48 -4.02 5.70
CA SER A 131 -8.74 -3.36 5.36
C SER A 131 -8.92 -2.09 6.19
N THR A 132 -8.61 -2.14 7.48
CA THR A 132 -8.72 -0.96 8.35
C THR A 132 -7.81 0.17 7.89
N ILE A 133 -6.50 -0.09 7.70
CA ILE A 133 -5.57 0.98 7.32
C ILE A 133 -5.88 1.55 5.92
N MET A 134 -6.21 0.68 4.95
CA MET A 134 -6.53 1.09 3.58
C MET A 134 -7.82 1.91 3.54
N ASN A 135 -8.90 1.43 4.17
CA ASN A 135 -10.19 2.11 4.12
C ASN A 135 -10.15 3.46 4.83
N LEU A 136 -9.46 3.56 5.98
CA LEU A 136 -9.29 4.84 6.67
C LEU A 136 -8.50 5.85 5.82
N TYR A 137 -7.43 5.40 5.16
CA TYR A 137 -6.67 6.28 4.26
C TYR A 137 -7.49 6.71 3.04
N GLN A 138 -8.17 5.78 2.38
CA GLN A 138 -9.02 6.07 1.22
C GLN A 138 -10.17 7.02 1.57
N GLN A 139 -10.80 6.81 2.74
CA GLN A 139 -11.83 7.72 3.23
C GLN A 139 -11.26 9.11 3.50
N TRP A 140 -10.10 9.21 4.17
CA TRP A 140 -9.45 10.49 4.44
C TRP A 140 -9.08 11.25 3.17
N VAL A 141 -8.61 10.54 2.14
CA VAL A 141 -8.37 11.11 0.80
C VAL A 141 -9.68 11.59 0.15
N THR A 142 -10.72 10.76 0.20
CA THR A 142 -12.07 11.08 -0.34
C THR A 142 -12.67 12.33 0.30
N ASP A 143 -12.45 12.50 1.60
CA ASP A 143 -12.88 13.68 2.36
C ASP A 143 -12.07 14.94 2.05
N GLY A 144 -11.05 14.84 1.17
CA GLY A 144 -10.18 15.94 0.76
C GLY A 144 -9.09 16.25 1.79
N LYS A 145 -8.69 15.27 2.61
CA LYS A 145 -7.64 15.39 3.63
C LYS A 145 -7.86 16.54 4.62
N LYS A 146 -9.13 16.85 4.93
CA LYS A 146 -9.52 17.96 5.82
C LYS A 146 -9.05 17.78 7.26
N THR A 147 -9.08 16.54 7.75
CA THR A 147 -8.60 16.19 9.09
C THR A 147 -7.07 16.16 9.10
N PRO A 148 -6.38 16.70 10.12
CA PRO A 148 -4.93 16.60 10.21
C PRO A 148 -4.46 15.14 10.22
N VAL A 149 -3.37 14.84 9.50
CA VAL A 149 -2.87 13.46 9.36
C VAL A 149 -2.56 12.81 10.71
N GLU A 150 -2.09 13.59 11.70
CA GLU A 150 -1.82 13.11 13.07
C GLU A 150 -3.05 12.52 13.75
N GLU A 151 -4.21 13.15 13.55
CA GLU A 151 -5.48 12.72 14.15
C GLU A 151 -5.93 11.40 13.52
N VAL A 152 -5.73 11.26 12.21
CA VAL A 152 -6.05 10.04 11.46
C VAL A 152 -5.11 8.89 11.83
N ILE A 153 -3.81 9.16 11.93
CA ILE A 153 -2.80 8.18 12.37
C ILE A 153 -3.15 7.69 13.77
N ARG A 154 -3.47 8.61 14.70
CA ARG A 154 -3.82 8.25 16.07
C ARG A 154 -5.07 7.38 16.13
N LEU A 155 -6.14 7.74 15.42
CA LEU A 155 -7.35 6.92 15.35
C LEU A 155 -7.09 5.53 14.74
N CYS A 156 -6.33 5.48 13.64
CA CYS A 156 -5.95 4.23 12.98
C CYS A 156 -5.16 3.33 13.92
N ASN A 157 -4.16 3.89 14.63
CA ASN A 157 -3.37 3.15 15.62
C ASN A 157 -4.20 2.70 16.80
N GLN A 158 -5.14 3.50 17.28
CA GLN A 158 -6.06 3.09 18.34
C GLN A 158 -6.85 1.84 17.91
N LEU A 159 -7.49 1.88 16.74
CA LEU A 159 -8.30 0.76 16.25
C LEU A 159 -7.47 -0.49 15.98
N ILE A 160 -6.34 -0.33 15.28
CA ILE A 160 -5.52 -1.45 14.84
C ILE A 160 -4.72 -2.03 16.01
N CYS A 161 -3.98 -1.21 16.76
CA CYS A 161 -3.12 -1.73 17.82
C CYS A 161 -3.95 -2.35 18.96
N GLU A 162 -5.04 -1.73 19.39
CA GLU A 162 -5.91 -2.32 20.42
C GLU A 162 -6.57 -3.62 19.93
N GLY A 163 -6.97 -3.68 18.66
CA GLY A 163 -7.51 -4.90 18.05
C GLY A 163 -6.49 -6.03 18.01
N VAL A 164 -5.25 -5.74 17.59
CA VAL A 164 -4.15 -6.73 17.56
C VAL A 164 -3.74 -7.15 18.97
N ASP A 165 -3.63 -6.23 19.92
CA ASP A 165 -3.26 -6.54 21.30
C ASP A 165 -4.35 -7.35 22.02
N GLY A 166 -5.61 -7.05 21.77
CA GLY A 166 -6.75 -7.84 22.26
C GLY A 166 -6.77 -9.25 21.68
N PHE A 167 -6.40 -9.41 20.40
CA PHE A 167 -6.25 -10.72 19.77
C PHE A 167 -5.05 -11.51 20.33
N ARG A 168 -3.91 -10.84 20.60
CA ARG A 168 -2.72 -11.46 21.22
C ARG A 168 -2.96 -11.90 22.66
N ASN A 169 -3.74 -11.11 23.40
CA ASN A 169 -4.00 -11.30 24.82
C ASN A 169 -5.51 -11.35 25.05
N PRO A 170 -6.18 -12.44 24.61
CA PRO A 170 -7.62 -12.54 24.72
C PRO A 170 -8.01 -12.51 26.20
N LYS A 171 -8.63 -11.40 26.62
CA LYS A 171 -9.45 -11.43 27.83
C LYS A 171 -10.66 -12.30 27.49
N LEU A 172 -11.10 -13.14 28.41
CA LEU A 172 -12.33 -13.93 28.27
C LEU A 172 -13.49 -12.96 27.97
N LEU A 173 -13.79 -12.78 26.70
CA LEU A 173 -15.01 -12.18 26.19
C LEU A 173 -15.91 -13.37 25.85
N ILE A 174 -16.45 -13.99 26.89
CA ILE A 174 -17.55 -14.94 26.82
C ILE A 174 -18.71 -14.30 27.56
#